data_AF-A0A519T250-F1
#
_entry.id   AF-A0A519T250-F1
#
_cell.length_a   1.000
_cell.length_b   1.000
_cell.length_c   1.000
_cell.angle_alpha   90.00
_cell.angle_beta   90.00
_cell.angle_gamma   90.00
#
_symmetry.space_group_name_H-M   'P 1'
#
loop_
_entity.id
_entity.type
_entity.pdbx_description
1 polymer ?
#
loop_
_entity_poly.entity_id
_entity_poly.type
_entity_poly.pdbx_seq_one_letter_code
_entity_poly.pdbx_strand_id
1 'polypeptide(L)' 'MSDQPGPVVAAAYSALDDMAKQTLGSTLQAPFMTLSFMALLVIPSLKLSDKGLFDGEKFEFVR' A
#
# COMPACT_ATOMS: atom_id res chain seq x y z
N MET A 1 -11.65 4.88 6.49
CA MET A 1 -13.02 5.43 6.59
C MET A 1 -12.91 6.86 7.07
N SER A 2 -13.67 7.79 6.48
CA SER A 2 -13.64 9.21 6.84
C SER A 2 -15.06 9.67 7.19
N ASP A 3 -15.15 10.65 8.07
CA ASP A 3 -16.35 11.40 8.44
C ASP A 3 -16.67 12.56 7.47
N GLN A 4 -15.77 12.83 6.51
CA GLN A 4 -15.91 13.90 5.54
C GLN A 4 -16.80 13.50 4.36
N PRO A 5 -17.45 14.47 3.67
CA PRO A 5 -18.19 14.21 2.45
C PRO A 5 -17.32 13.59 1.36
N GLY A 6 -17.91 12.67 0.57
CA GLY A 6 -17.23 11.95 -0.50
C GLY A 6 -16.39 12.82 -1.45
N PRO A 7 -16.90 13.97 -1.95
CA PRO A 7 -16.12 14.86 -2.81
C PRO A 7 -14.84 15.42 -2.16
N VAL A 8 -14.88 15.71 -0.85
CA VAL A 8 -13.72 16.23 -0.11
C VAL A 8 -12.64 15.16 -0.02
N VAL A 9 -13.04 13.93 0.33
CA VAL A 9 -12.13 12.78 0.40
C VAL A 9 -11.53 12.46 -0.98
N ALA A 10 -12.34 12.52 -2.04
CA ALA A 10 -11.90 12.28 -3.40
C ALA A 10 -10.84 13.29 -3.85
N ALA A 11 -11.06 14.58 -3.60
CA ALA A 11 -10.09 15.62 -3.94
C ALA A 11 -8.77 15.45 -3.18
N ALA A 12 -8.83 15.15 -1.88
CA ALA A 12 -7.63 14.87 -1.08
C ALA A 12 -6.89 13.62 -1.57
N TYR A 13 -7.61 12.56 -1.93
CA TYR A 13 -7.04 11.34 -2.50
C TYR A 13 -6.33 11.62 -3.83
N SER A 14 -6.95 12.38 -4.74
CA SER A 14 -6.34 12.75 -6.03
C SER A 14 -5.04 13.54 -5.84
N ALA A 15 -5.00 14.49 -4.90
CA ALA A 15 -3.78 15.25 -4.61
C ALA A 15 -2.63 14.35 -4.13
N LEU A 16 -2.92 13.34 -3.30
CA LEU A 16 -1.92 12.37 -2.85
C LEU A 16 -1.45 11.45 -3.98
N ASP A 17 -2.39 11.01 -4.85
CA ASP A 17 -2.10 10.18 -6.02
C ASP A 17 -1.17 10.89 -7.01
N ASP A 18 -1.45 12.16 -7.30
CA ASP A 18 -0.61 13.00 -8.15
C ASP A 18 0.79 13.21 -7.54
N MET A 19 0.88 13.48 -6.24
CA MET A 19 2.17 13.60 -5.55
C MET A 19 2.99 12.31 -5.67
N ALA A 20 2.37 11.16 -5.44
CA ALA A 20 3.05 9.87 -5.53
C ALA A 20 3.57 9.59 -6.94
N LYS A 21 2.82 9.95 -7.97
CA LYS A 21 3.21 9.74 -9.37
C LYS A 21 4.25 10.76 -9.84
N GLN A 22 4.02 12.04 -9.58
CA GLN A 22 4.79 13.13 -10.16
C GLN A 22 6.04 13.48 -9.34
N THR A 23 5.94 13.47 -8.00
CA THR A 23 7.05 13.85 -7.12
C THR A 23 7.89 12.64 -6.72
N LEU A 24 7.25 11.52 -6.39
CA LEU A 24 7.95 10.29 -5.99
C LEU A 24 8.26 9.35 -7.16
N GLY A 25 7.73 9.65 -8.35
CA GLY A 25 8.00 8.88 -9.57
C GLY A 25 7.31 7.52 -9.62
N SER A 26 6.22 7.32 -8.89
CA SER A 26 5.49 6.03 -8.90
C SER A 26 4.95 5.75 -10.30
N THR A 27 5.31 4.58 -10.85
CA THR A 27 4.81 4.08 -12.14
C THR A 27 3.48 3.33 -12.02
N LEU A 28 2.96 3.18 -10.81
CA LEU A 28 1.71 2.46 -10.55
C LEU A 28 0.51 3.33 -10.95
N GLN A 29 -0.48 2.70 -11.61
CA GLN A 29 -1.72 3.36 -12.00
C GLN A 29 -2.54 3.85 -10.80
N ALA A 30 -2.55 3.09 -9.70
CA ALA A 30 -3.21 3.45 -8.44
C ALA A 30 -2.33 3.01 -7.24
N PRO A 31 -1.27 3.77 -6.90
CA PRO A 31 -0.27 3.37 -5.90
C PRO A 31 -0.88 2.97 -4.56
N PHE A 32 -1.84 3.74 -4.06
CA PHE A 32 -2.48 3.48 -2.76
C PHE A 32 -3.40 2.25 -2.78
N MET A 33 -4.16 2.07 -3.87
CA MET A 33 -5.01 0.88 -4.03
C MET A 33 -4.14 -0.37 -4.09
N THR A 34 -3.08 -0.38 -4.90
CA THR A 34 -2.15 -1.50 -5.01
C THR A 34 -1.52 -1.87 -3.65
N LEU A 35 -1.05 -0.88 -2.90
CA LEU A 35 -0.47 -1.10 -1.58
C LEU A 35 -1.50 -1.67 -0.58
N SER A 36 -2.77 -1.26 -0.66
CA SER A 36 -3.82 -1.79 0.22
C SER A 36 -4.03 -3.30 0.05
N PHE A 37 -3.82 -3.84 -1.15
CA PHE A 37 -3.88 -5.28 -1.42
C PHE A 37 -2.65 -6.03 -0.90
N MET A 38 -1.47 -5.40 -0.88
CA MET A 38 -0.26 -6.03 -0.33
C MET A 38 -0.39 -6.35 1.17
N ALA A 39 -1.29 -5.70 1.89
CA ALA A 39 -1.56 -5.98 3.30
C ALA A 39 -2.32 -7.31 3.51
N LEU A 40 -3.02 -7.83 2.51
CA LEU A 40 -3.84 -9.04 2.66
C LEU A 40 -3.00 -10.30 2.92
N LEU A 41 -3.47 -11.14 3.85
CA LEU A 41 -2.71 -12.24 4.47
C LEU A 41 -2.55 -13.48 3.56
N VAL A 42 -3.20 -13.51 2.39
CA VAL A 42 -3.19 -14.66 1.48
C VAL A 42 -2.17 -14.41 0.36
N ILE A 43 -0.90 -14.71 0.62
CA ILE A 43 0.18 -14.82 -0.39
C ILE A 43 0.84 -13.47 -0.69
N PRO A 44 2.01 -13.22 -0.08
CA PRO A 44 3.25 -13.53 -0.80
C PRO A 44 4.19 -14.46 -0.02
N SER A 45 5.02 -15.23 -0.74
CA SER A 45 6.09 -16.07 -0.15
C SER A 45 7.05 -15.27 0.72
N LEU A 46 7.19 -13.96 0.48
CA LEU A 46 8.00 -13.04 1.27
C LEU A 46 7.22 -11.76 1.55
N LYS A 47 7.02 -11.44 2.83
CA LYS A 47 6.15 -10.35 3.30
C LYS A 47 6.93 -9.43 4.24
N LEU A 48 6.88 -8.12 3.97
CA LEU A 48 7.40 -7.14 4.92
C LEU A 48 6.35 -6.84 5.99
N SER A 49 6.75 -6.92 7.26
CA SER A 49 5.95 -6.58 8.44
C SER A 49 6.66 -5.54 9.30
N ASP A 50 5.99 -5.09 10.37
CA ASP A 50 6.57 -4.25 11.41
C ASP A 50 7.76 -4.90 12.13
N LYS A 51 7.84 -6.23 12.15
CA LYS A 51 8.94 -7.01 12.74
C LYS A 51 10.04 -7.38 11.75
N GLY A 52 9.97 -6.88 10.51
CA GLY A 52 10.90 -7.21 9.44
C GLY A 52 10.30 -8.14 8.38
N LEU A 53 11.18 -8.78 7.60
CA LEU A 53 10.80 -9.61 6.46
C LEU A 53 10.45 -11.03 6.94
N PHE A 54 9.25 -11.50 6.60
CA PHE A 54 8.70 -12.80 6.97
C PHE A 54 8.56 -13.69 5.74
N ASP A 55 9.11 -14.90 5.80
CA ASP A 55 9.00 -15.93 4.78
C ASP A 55 7.74 -16.76 5.07
N GLY A 56 6.74 -16.64 4.19
CA GLY A 56 5.48 -17.36 4.29
C GLY A 56 5.57 -18.84 3.91
N GLU A 57 6.61 -19.26 3.19
CA GLU A 57 6.84 -20.67 2.84
C GLU A 57 7.49 -21.42 3.99
N LYS A 58 8.45 -20.79 4.68
CA LYS A 58 9.16 -21.36 5.85
C LYS A 58 8.51 -21.02 7.18
N PHE A 59 7.59 -20.06 7.19
CA PHE A 59 6.89 -19.56 8.36
C PHE A 59 7.84 -19.00 9.45
N GLU A 60 8.87 -18.27 9.03
CA GLU A 60 9.89 -17.67 9.88
C GLU A 60 10.31 -16.28 9.40
N PHE A 61 10.97 -15.51 10.27
CA PHE A 61 11.59 -14.25 9.86
C PHE A 61 12.92 -14.51 9.13
N VAL A 62 13.16 -13.78 8.05
CA VAL A 62 14.44 -13.79 7.34
C VAL A 62 15.51 -13.21 8.26
N ARG A 63 16.63 -13.92 8.38
CA ARG A 63 17.82 -13.52 9.15
C ARG A 63 18.90 -12.94 8.25
#